data_AF-A0A1C4UQD7-F1
#
_entry.id   AF-A0A1C4UQD7-F1
#
_cell.length_a   1.000
_cell.length_b   1.000
_cell.length_c   1.000
_cell.angle_alpha   90.00
_cell.angle_beta   90.00
_cell.angle_gamma   90.00
#
_symmetry.space_group_name_H-M   'P 1'
#
loop_
_entity.id
_entity.type
_entity.pdbx_description
1 polymer ?
#
loop_
_entity_poly.entity_id
_entity_poly.type
_entity_poly.pdbx_seq_one_letter_code
_entity_poly.pdbx_strand_id
1 'polypeptide(L)'
;MTLNSVLDKARALSAQADRLRVGAAAEENAKRILTRLEELNAVFDEVEAALGAADRLRERGVDLPVVRLDLGREALARSAGDAGLPPMRAFTSAKEKIEGVRRDVRLSLSQAWSQWTTARTAELALHRMVMLPPVERRTEEARLSKLNKLRRVDVPSRSDVVEFAAVHAGLKEDLDALKDPAPELQTLLNRLGQRTTLAHLSDDDIALLRRYEVADQIEVQRRSG
;
A
#
# COMPACT_ATOMS: atom_id res chain seq x y z
N MET A 1 56.77 44.53 37.71
CA MET A 1 55.33 44.44 37.34
C MET A 1 55.25 44.15 35.84
N THR A 2 54.93 42.90 35.46
CA THR A 2 53.62 42.44 34.93
C THR A 2 53.49 42.45 33.39
N LEU A 3 54.49 41.95 32.65
CA LEU A 3 54.34 41.65 31.21
C LEU A 3 54.37 40.14 30.88
N ASN A 4 55.01 39.30 31.71
CA ASN A 4 54.96 37.84 31.53
C ASN A 4 53.59 37.24 31.90
N SER A 5 52.82 37.87 32.79
CA SER A 5 51.54 37.31 33.28
C SER A 5 50.38 37.43 32.28
N VAL A 6 50.37 38.44 31.41
CA VAL A 6 49.24 38.69 30.49
C VAL A 6 49.36 37.84 29.23
N LEU A 7 50.57 37.69 28.68
CA LEU A 7 50.82 36.86 27.51
C LEU A 7 50.61 35.36 27.80
N ASP A 8 51.03 34.89 28.97
CA ASP A 8 50.83 33.49 29.38
C ASP A 8 49.36 33.18 29.65
N LYS A 9 48.62 34.14 30.23
CA LYS A 9 47.16 34.03 30.37
C LYS A 9 46.44 34.06 29.02
N ALA A 10 46.88 34.88 28.07
CA ALA A 10 46.30 34.92 26.71
C ALA A 10 46.54 33.61 25.94
N ARG A 11 47.73 33.01 26.09
CA ARG A 11 48.06 31.69 25.50
C ARG A 11 47.25 30.56 26.12
N ALA A 12 47.08 30.56 27.44
CA ALA A 12 46.23 29.59 28.13
C ALA A 12 44.75 29.73 27.71
N LEU A 13 44.26 30.97 27.57
CA LEU A 13 42.90 31.23 27.10
C LEU A 13 42.69 30.80 25.65
N SER A 14 43.67 31.04 24.76
CA SER A 14 43.62 30.58 23.37
C SER A 14 43.63 29.06 23.26
N ALA A 15 44.50 28.39 24.03
CA ALA A 15 44.55 26.92 24.07
C ALA A 15 43.25 26.31 24.63
N GLN A 16 42.64 26.96 25.62
CA GLN A 16 41.36 26.54 26.17
C GLN A 16 40.19 26.82 25.22
N ALA A 17 40.22 27.95 24.50
CA ALA A 17 39.28 28.27 23.44
C ALA A 17 39.39 27.29 22.26
N ASP A 18 40.60 26.88 21.88
CA ASP A 18 40.82 25.87 20.85
C ASP A 18 40.36 24.48 21.29
N ARG A 19 40.58 24.09 22.55
CA ARG A 19 40.02 22.84 23.10
C ARG A 19 38.49 22.85 23.13
N LEU A 20 37.89 23.96 23.54
CA LEU A 20 36.43 24.14 23.53
C LEU A 20 35.88 24.15 22.10
N ARG A 21 36.59 24.78 21.16
CA ARG A 21 36.23 24.80 19.73
C ARG A 21 36.33 23.42 19.09
N VAL A 22 37.36 22.65 19.43
CA VAL A 22 37.51 21.25 18.99
C VAL A 22 36.43 20.36 19.60
N GLY A 23 36.12 20.54 20.89
CA GLY A 23 35.02 19.84 21.57
C GLY A 23 33.65 20.17 20.95
N ALA A 24 33.37 21.45 20.73
CA ALA A 24 32.13 21.91 20.10
C ALA A 24 32.02 21.43 18.64
N ALA A 25 33.11 21.48 17.86
CA ALA A 25 33.15 20.96 16.49
C ALA A 25 32.97 19.43 16.44
N ALA A 26 33.52 18.69 17.41
CA ALA A 26 33.30 17.26 17.53
C ALA A 26 31.85 16.93 17.90
N GLU A 27 31.24 17.67 18.83
CA GLU A 27 29.85 17.51 19.23
C GLU A 27 28.88 17.85 18.09
N GLU A 28 29.13 18.94 17.36
CA GLU A 28 28.35 19.33 16.18
C GLU A 28 28.46 18.28 15.07
N ASN A 29 29.65 17.74 14.84
CA ASN A 29 29.86 16.67 13.87
C ASN A 29 29.15 15.38 14.28
N ALA A 30 29.16 15.02 15.57
CA ALA A 30 28.44 13.87 16.10
C ALA A 30 26.92 14.02 15.93
N LYS A 31 26.34 15.16 16.31
CA LYS A 31 24.92 15.48 16.09
C LYS A 31 24.54 15.35 14.62
N ARG A 32 25.35 15.90 13.73
CA ARG A 32 25.14 15.85 12.29
C ARG A 32 25.19 14.43 11.71
N ILE A 33 26.05 13.56 12.23
CA ILE A 33 26.12 12.16 11.82
C ILE A 33 24.89 11.39 12.31
N LEU A 34 24.48 11.61 13.56
CA LEU A 34 23.29 10.98 14.15
C LEU A 34 22.02 11.32 13.34
N THR A 35 21.78 12.60 13.05
CA THR A 35 20.63 13.02 12.22
C THR A 35 20.61 12.32 10.86
N ARG A 36 21.77 12.09 10.25
CA ARG A 36 21.84 11.39 8.95
C ARG A 36 21.63 9.90 9.05
N LEU A 37 22.07 9.30 10.15
CA LEU A 37 21.79 7.91 10.42
C LEU A 37 20.28 7.71 10.62
N GLU A 38 19.63 8.63 11.34
CA GLU A 38 18.17 8.65 11.48
C GLU A 38 17.46 8.80 10.13
N GLU A 39 17.89 9.74 9.28
CA GLU A 39 17.34 9.89 7.93
C GLU A 39 17.51 8.62 7.08
N LEU A 40 18.69 7.99 7.11
CA LEU A 40 18.95 6.76 6.37
C LEU A 40 18.11 5.59 6.89
N ASN A 41 18.01 5.44 8.21
CA ASN A 41 17.20 4.40 8.85
C ASN A 41 15.73 4.56 8.46
N ALA A 42 15.19 5.78 8.47
CA ALA A 42 13.81 6.02 8.04
C ALA A 42 13.57 5.58 6.58
N VAL A 43 14.52 5.85 5.67
CA VAL A 43 14.41 5.39 4.28
C VAL A 43 14.52 3.86 4.20
N PHE A 44 15.38 3.22 5.00
CA PHE A 44 15.48 1.77 5.05
C PHE A 44 14.19 1.11 5.56
N ASP A 45 13.61 1.62 6.65
CA ASP A 45 12.35 1.10 7.22
C ASP A 45 11.23 1.13 6.17
N GLU A 46 11.15 2.20 5.38
CA GLU A 46 10.18 2.31 4.29
C GLU A 46 10.42 1.29 3.17
N VAL A 47 11.68 1.03 2.83
CA VAL A 47 12.04 0.04 1.81
C VAL A 47 11.77 -1.37 2.31
N GLU A 48 12.08 -1.68 3.56
CA GLU A 48 11.76 -2.96 4.19
C GLU A 48 10.25 -3.20 4.24
N ALA A 49 9.46 -2.17 4.59
CA ALA A 49 8.00 -2.26 4.57
C ALA A 49 7.47 -2.56 3.16
N ALA A 50 8.00 -1.91 2.13
CA ALA A 50 7.61 -2.15 0.74
C ALA A 50 8.04 -3.55 0.25
N LEU A 51 9.22 -4.03 0.64
CA LEU A 51 9.66 -5.38 0.34
C LEU A 51 8.79 -6.43 1.04
N GLY A 52 8.38 -6.19 2.29
CA GLY A 52 7.47 -7.07 3.01
C GLY A 52 6.10 -7.20 2.33
N ALA A 53 5.60 -6.13 1.70
CA ALA A 53 4.40 -6.20 0.87
C ALA A 53 4.65 -6.94 -0.46
N ALA A 54 5.79 -6.69 -1.11
CA ALA A 54 6.20 -7.39 -2.32
C ALA A 54 6.35 -8.91 -2.11
N ASP A 55 6.92 -9.32 -0.98
CA ASP A 55 7.04 -10.73 -0.58
C ASP A 55 5.66 -11.39 -0.46
N ARG A 56 4.68 -10.70 0.13
CA ARG A 56 3.30 -11.22 0.20
C ARG A 56 2.66 -11.37 -1.17
N LEU A 57 2.92 -10.46 -2.10
CA LEU A 57 2.44 -10.64 -3.47
C LEU A 57 3.14 -11.80 -4.19
N ARG A 58 4.45 -11.97 -3.98
CA ARG A 58 5.20 -13.12 -4.52
C ARG A 58 4.70 -14.45 -3.99
N GLU A 59 4.38 -14.55 -2.70
CA GLU A 59 3.72 -15.74 -2.12
C GLU A 59 2.38 -16.08 -2.80
N ARG A 60 1.73 -15.10 -3.45
CA ARG A 60 0.47 -15.24 -4.17
C ARG A 60 0.68 -15.43 -5.68
N GLY A 61 1.91 -15.73 -6.10
CA GLY A 61 2.27 -16.04 -7.49
C GLY A 61 2.46 -14.82 -8.39
N VAL A 62 2.57 -13.61 -7.84
CA VAL A 62 2.90 -12.41 -8.63
C VAL A 62 4.40 -12.36 -8.86
N ASP A 63 4.82 -12.28 -10.12
CA ASP A 63 6.22 -12.08 -10.46
C ASP A 63 6.62 -10.62 -10.22
N LEU A 64 7.57 -10.42 -9.31
CA LEU A 64 8.11 -9.10 -8.95
C LEU A 64 9.64 -9.21 -8.97
N PRO A 65 10.33 -8.24 -9.58
CA PRO A 65 11.79 -8.26 -9.63
C PRO A 65 12.38 -8.29 -8.22
N VAL A 66 13.35 -9.18 -8.01
CA VAL A 66 14.09 -9.26 -6.74
C VAL A 66 15.00 -8.06 -6.66
N VAL A 67 14.63 -7.09 -5.83
CA VAL A 67 15.44 -5.89 -5.61
C VAL A 67 16.53 -6.20 -4.60
N ARG A 68 17.80 -6.10 -5.03
CA ARG A 68 18.96 -6.29 -4.17
C ARG A 68 19.32 -5.00 -3.45
N LEU A 69 19.16 -4.99 -2.12
CA LEU A 69 19.52 -3.85 -1.25
C LEU A 69 21.02 -3.68 -1.02
N ASP A 70 21.83 -4.63 -1.49
CA ASP A 70 23.28 -4.68 -1.23
C ASP A 70 24.06 -3.44 -1.76
N LEU A 71 23.47 -2.69 -2.70
CA LEU A 71 24.18 -1.66 -3.48
C LEU A 71 24.56 -0.38 -2.70
N GLY A 72 23.93 -0.10 -1.55
CA GLY A 72 24.23 1.07 -0.72
C GLY A 72 25.25 0.79 0.39
N ARG A 73 25.09 -0.36 1.06
CA ARG A 73 25.84 -0.72 2.27
C ARG A 73 27.32 -0.97 1.99
N GLU A 74 27.63 -1.69 0.91
CA GLU A 74 29.01 -1.96 0.51
C GLU A 74 29.77 -0.70 0.07
N ALA A 75 29.07 0.25 -0.56
CA ALA A 75 29.66 1.52 -0.96
C ALA A 75 29.98 2.40 0.26
N LEU A 76 29.07 2.43 1.24
CA LEU A 76 29.27 3.17 2.48
C LEU A 76 30.42 2.56 3.31
N ALA A 77 30.44 1.23 3.45
CA ALA A 77 31.49 0.51 4.17
C ALA A 77 32.88 0.70 3.55
N ARG A 78 32.99 0.65 2.21
CA ARG A 78 34.25 0.94 1.50
C ARG A 78 34.72 2.39 1.68
N SER A 79 33.78 3.33 1.81
CA SER A 79 34.10 4.75 1.94
C SER A 79 34.49 5.19 3.36
N ALA A 80 34.26 4.35 4.37
CA ALA A 80 34.61 4.64 5.76
C ALA A 80 36.13 4.63 6.00
N GLY A 81 36.90 3.88 5.19
CA GLY A 81 38.37 3.77 5.29
C GLY A 81 38.87 3.38 6.69
N ASP A 82 40.18 3.55 6.93
CA ASP A 82 40.81 3.26 8.24
C ASP A 82 40.48 4.29 9.33
N ALA A 83 39.85 5.41 8.97
CA ALA A 83 39.48 6.50 9.87
C ALA A 83 38.07 6.33 10.51
N GLY A 84 37.34 5.29 10.13
CA GLY A 84 36.09 4.86 10.77
C GLY A 84 34.82 5.65 10.42
N LEU A 85 34.91 6.84 9.79
CA LEU A 85 33.74 7.66 9.44
C LEU A 85 33.71 8.04 7.95
N PRO A 86 32.65 7.68 7.20
CA PRO A 86 32.52 8.02 5.78
C PRO A 86 32.49 9.54 5.53
N PRO A 87 33.04 10.01 4.40
CA PRO A 87 32.97 11.42 4.02
C PRO A 87 31.54 11.82 3.64
N MET A 88 31.21 13.11 3.78
CA MET A 88 29.91 13.71 3.47
C MET A 88 29.28 13.24 2.17
N ARG A 89 30.05 13.30 1.09
CA ARG A 89 29.66 12.90 -0.27
C ARG A 89 29.23 11.42 -0.36
N ALA A 90 29.80 10.55 0.48
CA ALA A 90 29.45 9.14 0.50
C ALA A 90 28.06 8.93 1.13
N PHE A 91 27.71 9.68 2.18
CA PHE A 91 26.38 9.68 2.76
C PHE A 91 25.32 10.17 1.77
N THR A 92 25.56 11.31 1.11
CA THR A 92 24.64 11.85 0.10
C THR A 92 24.44 10.85 -1.05
N SER A 93 25.53 10.30 -1.58
CA SER A 93 25.44 9.31 -2.66
C SER A 93 24.72 8.02 -2.23
N ALA A 94 24.94 7.56 -1.00
CA ALA A 94 24.22 6.39 -0.47
C ALA A 94 22.74 6.67 -0.30
N LYS A 95 22.37 7.84 0.24
CA LYS A 95 20.98 8.28 0.38
C LYS A 95 20.28 8.32 -0.98
N GLU A 96 20.87 8.98 -1.97
CA GLU A 96 20.32 9.07 -3.34
C GLU A 96 20.11 7.68 -3.97
N LYS A 97 21.05 6.75 -3.77
CA LYS A 97 20.92 5.37 -4.25
C LYS A 97 19.78 4.63 -3.57
N ILE A 98 19.67 4.72 -2.25
CA ILE A 98 18.60 4.07 -1.49
C ILE A 98 17.23 4.68 -1.86
N GLU A 99 17.15 5.99 -2.04
CA GLU A 99 15.95 6.66 -2.55
C GLU A 99 15.59 6.24 -3.98
N GLY A 100 16.59 6.00 -4.84
CA GLY A 100 16.39 5.39 -6.16
C GLY A 100 15.76 4.01 -6.05
N VAL A 101 16.35 3.13 -5.24
CA VAL A 101 15.83 1.80 -4.97
C VAL A 101 14.41 1.85 -4.40
N ARG A 102 14.15 2.74 -3.44
CA ARG A 102 12.81 2.96 -2.86
C ARG A 102 11.80 3.32 -3.93
N ARG A 103 12.14 4.24 -4.85
CA ARG A 103 11.25 4.63 -5.96
C ARG A 103 10.95 3.45 -6.87
N ASP A 104 11.97 2.69 -7.26
CA ASP A 104 11.82 1.56 -8.17
C ASP A 104 10.99 0.42 -7.56
N VAL A 105 11.22 0.10 -6.28
CA VAL A 105 10.42 -0.87 -5.51
C VAL A 105 8.98 -0.43 -5.45
N ARG A 106 8.71 0.82 -5.06
CA ARG A 106 7.34 1.34 -4.92
C ARG A 106 6.60 1.36 -6.24
N LEU A 107 7.25 1.75 -7.33
CA LEU A 107 6.68 1.75 -8.67
C LEU A 107 6.32 0.33 -9.12
N SER A 108 7.27 -0.61 -8.98
CA SER A 108 7.05 -2.02 -9.35
C SER A 108 5.92 -2.64 -8.53
N LEU A 109 5.90 -2.35 -7.22
CA LEU A 109 4.88 -2.83 -6.31
C LEU A 109 3.49 -2.27 -6.64
N SER A 110 3.36 -0.97 -6.90
CA SER A 110 2.10 -0.32 -7.30
C SER A 110 1.55 -0.91 -8.60
N GLN A 111 2.41 -1.08 -9.62
CA GLN A 111 2.01 -1.67 -10.89
C GLN A 111 1.54 -3.11 -10.73
N ALA A 112 2.32 -3.95 -10.02
CA ALA A 112 1.98 -5.34 -9.78
C ALA A 112 0.70 -5.47 -8.96
N TRP A 113 0.51 -4.61 -7.96
CA TRP A 113 -0.71 -4.56 -7.15
C TRP A 113 -1.95 -4.25 -7.99
N SER A 114 -1.88 -3.20 -8.81
CA SER A 114 -2.98 -2.80 -9.68
C SER A 114 -3.38 -3.90 -10.67
N GLN A 115 -2.38 -4.55 -11.27
CA GLN A 115 -2.61 -5.66 -12.20
C GLN A 115 -3.21 -6.88 -11.49
N TRP A 116 -2.62 -7.29 -10.37
CA TRP A 116 -3.06 -8.46 -9.62
C TRP A 116 -4.48 -8.30 -9.06
N THR A 117 -4.79 -7.16 -8.43
CA THR A 117 -6.13 -6.90 -7.89
C THR A 117 -7.17 -6.81 -9.00
N THR A 118 -6.82 -6.26 -10.16
CA THR A 118 -7.70 -6.19 -11.33
C THR A 118 -8.01 -7.58 -11.87
N ALA A 119 -6.98 -8.43 -12.05
CA ALA A 119 -7.15 -9.81 -12.49
C ALA A 119 -8.03 -10.60 -11.51
N ARG A 120 -7.75 -10.51 -10.20
CA ARG A 120 -8.53 -11.20 -9.17
C ARG A 120 -9.98 -10.74 -9.13
N THR A 121 -10.22 -9.43 -9.23
CA THR A 121 -11.60 -8.92 -9.25
C THR A 121 -12.38 -9.41 -10.47
N ALA A 122 -11.72 -9.60 -11.62
CA ALA A 122 -12.35 -10.13 -12.83
C ALA A 122 -12.73 -11.62 -12.73
N GLU A 123 -12.13 -12.38 -11.81
CA GLU A 123 -12.49 -13.78 -11.54
C GLU A 123 -13.79 -13.95 -10.74
N LEU A 124 -14.34 -12.86 -10.19
CA LEU A 124 -15.55 -12.90 -9.36
C LEU A 124 -16.80 -12.96 -10.23
N ALA A 125 -17.65 -13.96 -9.98
CA ALA A 125 -18.96 -14.12 -10.61
C ALA A 125 -20.00 -13.16 -10.00
N LEU A 126 -19.75 -11.84 -10.07
CA LEU A 126 -20.56 -10.81 -9.42
C LEU A 126 -22.04 -10.84 -9.84
N HIS A 127 -22.34 -11.36 -11.03
CA HIS A 127 -23.72 -11.54 -11.49
C HIS A 127 -24.54 -12.48 -10.62
N ARG A 128 -23.89 -13.41 -9.91
CA ARG A 128 -24.56 -14.36 -8.98
C ARG A 128 -25.02 -13.72 -7.68
N MET A 129 -24.55 -12.51 -7.34
CA MET A 129 -24.99 -11.78 -6.14
C MET A 129 -26.50 -11.53 -6.13
N VAL A 130 -27.17 -11.55 -7.30
CA VAL A 130 -28.62 -11.40 -7.38
C VAL A 130 -29.38 -12.62 -6.87
N MET A 131 -28.72 -13.76 -6.72
CA MET A 131 -29.30 -14.98 -6.15
C MET A 131 -29.25 -14.99 -4.61
N LEU A 132 -28.53 -14.03 -4.00
CA LEU A 132 -28.46 -13.93 -2.55
C LEU A 132 -29.72 -13.28 -1.97
N PRO A 133 -30.16 -13.70 -0.77
CA PRO A 133 -31.13 -12.98 0.04
C PRO A 133 -30.67 -11.54 0.34
N PRO A 134 -31.59 -10.59 0.62
CA PRO A 134 -31.24 -9.17 0.82
C PRO A 134 -30.17 -8.90 1.88
N VAL A 135 -30.18 -9.65 2.99
CA VAL A 135 -29.21 -9.45 4.09
C VAL A 135 -27.82 -9.92 3.67
N GLU A 136 -27.71 -11.10 3.08
CA GLU A 136 -26.46 -11.67 2.60
C GLU A 136 -25.89 -10.85 1.44
N ARG A 137 -26.74 -10.40 0.52
CA ARG A 137 -26.35 -9.49 -0.57
C ARG A 137 -25.68 -8.24 -0.03
N ARG A 138 -26.25 -7.57 0.98
CA ARG A 138 -25.65 -6.37 1.58
C ARG A 138 -24.27 -6.65 2.17
N THR A 139 -24.08 -7.82 2.77
CA THR A 139 -22.78 -8.27 3.29
C THR A 139 -21.76 -8.44 2.15
N GLU A 140 -22.14 -9.10 1.06
CA GLU A 140 -21.26 -9.29 -0.09
C GLU A 140 -20.98 -7.99 -0.85
N GLU A 141 -21.96 -7.09 -0.95
CA GLU A 141 -21.77 -5.73 -1.48
C GLU A 141 -20.77 -4.92 -0.62
N ALA A 142 -20.83 -5.06 0.71
CA ALA A 142 -19.86 -4.43 1.60
C ALA A 142 -18.44 -4.99 1.39
N ARG A 143 -18.29 -6.30 1.21
CA ARG A 143 -17.01 -6.94 0.87
C ARG A 143 -16.49 -6.49 -0.49
N LEU A 144 -17.34 -6.42 -1.52
CA LEU A 144 -16.98 -5.89 -2.83
C LEU A 144 -16.55 -4.42 -2.75
N SER A 145 -17.28 -3.60 -1.99
CA SER A 145 -16.92 -2.20 -1.73
C SER A 145 -15.54 -2.11 -1.04
N LYS A 146 -15.25 -3.01 -0.10
CA LYS A 146 -13.95 -3.10 0.57
C LYS A 146 -12.82 -3.50 -0.40
N LEU A 147 -13.02 -4.49 -1.26
CA LEU A 147 -12.06 -4.85 -2.32
C LEU A 147 -11.77 -3.66 -3.24
N ASN A 148 -12.83 -2.93 -3.64
CA ASN A 148 -12.69 -1.75 -4.48
C ASN A 148 -11.91 -0.62 -3.79
N LYS A 149 -12.01 -0.49 -2.46
CA LYS A 149 -11.19 0.47 -1.69
C LYS A 149 -9.73 0.03 -1.65
N LEU A 150 -9.47 -1.24 -1.31
CA LEU A 150 -8.10 -1.78 -1.22
C LEU A 150 -7.37 -1.73 -2.57
N ARG A 151 -8.07 -2.03 -3.67
CA ARG A 151 -7.53 -1.92 -5.04
C ARG A 151 -7.10 -0.49 -5.41
N ARG A 152 -7.67 0.55 -4.79
CA ARG A 152 -7.31 1.95 -5.05
C ARG A 152 -6.09 2.42 -4.27
N VAL A 153 -5.56 1.61 -3.36
CA VAL A 153 -4.31 1.90 -2.67
C VAL A 153 -3.18 1.85 -3.69
N ASP A 154 -2.44 2.95 -3.82
CA ASP A 154 -1.36 3.08 -4.80
C ASP A 154 -0.18 2.14 -4.47
N VAL A 155 0.35 2.23 -3.24
CA VAL A 155 1.40 1.34 -2.76
C VAL A 155 0.86 0.54 -1.57
N PRO A 156 0.55 -0.75 -1.74
CA PRO A 156 -0.04 -1.56 -0.68
C PRO A 156 0.97 -1.84 0.44
N SER A 157 0.47 -1.91 1.67
CA SER A 157 1.16 -2.48 2.81
C SER A 157 1.01 -4.02 2.84
N ARG A 158 1.78 -4.68 3.72
CA ARG A 158 1.64 -6.11 3.97
C ARG A 158 0.21 -6.49 4.37
N SER A 159 -0.43 -5.68 5.22
CA SER A 159 -1.80 -5.91 5.67
C SER A 159 -2.80 -5.78 4.53
N ASP A 160 -2.64 -4.79 3.64
CA ASP A 160 -3.55 -4.60 2.50
C ASP A 160 -3.57 -5.83 1.58
N VAL A 161 -2.39 -6.41 1.31
CA VAL A 161 -2.25 -7.61 0.48
C VAL A 161 -2.93 -8.82 1.12
N VAL A 162 -2.76 -9.00 2.44
CA VAL A 162 -3.37 -10.11 3.18
C VAL A 162 -4.88 -9.94 3.23
N GLU A 163 -5.34 -8.74 3.55
CA GLU A 163 -6.77 -8.43 3.69
C GLU A 163 -7.50 -8.54 2.35
N PHE A 164 -6.93 -8.01 1.26
CA PHE A 164 -7.54 -8.16 -0.07
C PHE A 164 -7.68 -9.63 -0.44
N ALA A 165 -6.62 -10.43 -0.25
CA ALA A 165 -6.65 -11.85 -0.56
C ALA A 165 -7.72 -12.60 0.24
N ALA A 166 -7.84 -12.31 1.55
CA ALA A 166 -8.84 -12.95 2.40
C ALA A 166 -10.27 -12.56 2.01
N VAL A 167 -10.53 -11.27 1.78
CA VAL A 167 -11.85 -10.79 1.36
C VAL A 167 -12.21 -11.32 -0.03
N HIS A 168 -11.25 -11.38 -0.95
CA HIS A 168 -11.46 -11.93 -2.29
C HIS A 168 -11.79 -13.42 -2.25
N ALA A 169 -11.03 -14.21 -1.48
CA ALA A 169 -11.26 -15.64 -1.34
C ALA A 169 -12.65 -15.95 -0.76
N GLY A 170 -13.03 -15.27 0.32
CA GLY A 170 -14.36 -15.46 0.92
C GLY A 170 -15.50 -15.06 -0.01
N LEU A 171 -15.42 -13.89 -0.66
CA LEU A 171 -16.41 -13.47 -1.64
C LEU A 171 -16.47 -14.43 -2.84
N LYS A 172 -15.32 -14.92 -3.31
CA LYS A 172 -15.27 -15.90 -4.40
C LYS A 172 -15.94 -17.22 -4.02
N GLU A 173 -15.62 -17.75 -2.85
CA GLU A 173 -16.21 -19.00 -2.34
C GLU A 173 -17.73 -18.89 -2.22
N ASP A 174 -18.22 -17.81 -1.62
CA ASP A 174 -19.65 -17.57 -1.45
C ASP A 174 -20.36 -17.45 -2.80
N LEU A 175 -19.77 -16.75 -3.78
CA LEU A 175 -20.34 -16.62 -5.13
C LEU A 175 -20.24 -17.91 -5.97
N ASP A 176 -19.18 -18.70 -5.79
CA ASP A 176 -18.99 -19.96 -6.51
C ASP A 176 -19.97 -21.04 -6.02
N ALA A 177 -20.43 -20.95 -4.77
CA ALA A 177 -21.46 -21.82 -4.19
C ALA A 177 -22.88 -21.54 -4.74
N LEU A 178 -23.09 -20.37 -5.35
CA LEU A 178 -24.39 -19.99 -5.91
C LEU A 178 -24.58 -20.53 -7.33
N LYS A 179 -25.83 -20.82 -7.66
CA LYS A 179 -26.23 -21.15 -9.03
C LYS A 179 -26.19 -19.92 -9.91
N ASP A 180 -25.88 -20.11 -11.19
CA ASP A 180 -26.04 -19.04 -12.18
C ASP A 180 -27.53 -18.68 -12.32
N PRO A 181 -27.87 -17.38 -12.36
CA PRO A 181 -29.23 -16.94 -12.65
C PRO A 181 -29.61 -17.38 -14.07
N ALA A 182 -30.87 -17.78 -14.26
CA ALA A 182 -31.35 -18.08 -15.60
C ALA A 182 -31.26 -16.84 -16.52
N PRO A 183 -30.93 -16.99 -17.81
CA PRO A 183 -30.79 -15.84 -18.73
C PRO A 183 -32.02 -14.94 -18.78
N GLU A 184 -33.21 -15.52 -18.68
CA GLU A 184 -34.48 -14.79 -18.65
C GLU A 184 -34.61 -13.93 -17.38
N LEU A 185 -34.19 -14.48 -16.24
CA LEU A 185 -34.19 -13.77 -14.96
C LEU A 185 -33.22 -12.59 -15.02
N GLN A 186 -32.01 -12.81 -15.53
CA GLN A 186 -31.01 -11.76 -15.66
C GLN A 186 -31.48 -10.64 -16.61
N THR A 187 -32.12 -11.01 -17.72
CA THR A 187 -32.73 -10.05 -18.65
C THR A 187 -33.82 -9.21 -17.97
N LEU A 188 -34.69 -9.85 -17.19
CA LEU A 188 -35.73 -9.18 -16.42
C LEU A 188 -35.15 -8.22 -15.37
N LEU A 189 -34.14 -8.64 -14.61
CA LEU A 189 -33.48 -7.81 -13.59
C LEU A 189 -32.78 -6.60 -14.21
N ASN A 190 -32.10 -6.78 -15.34
CA ASN A 190 -31.50 -5.67 -16.09
C ASN A 190 -32.57 -4.67 -16.57
N ARG A 191 -33.71 -5.17 -17.05
CA ARG A 191 -34.85 -4.33 -17.46
C ARG A 191 -35.46 -3.56 -16.28
N LEU A 192 -35.61 -4.21 -15.13
CA LEU A 192 -36.08 -3.58 -13.89
C LEU A 192 -35.13 -2.45 -13.44
N GLY A 193 -33.80 -2.67 -13.53
CA GLY A 193 -32.78 -1.67 -13.21
C GLY A 193 -32.80 -0.42 -14.12
N GLN A 194 -33.30 -0.54 -15.35
CA GLN A 194 -33.42 0.57 -16.31
C GLN A 194 -34.70 1.42 -16.15
N ARG A 195 -35.38 1.32 -15.00
CA ARG A 195 -36.66 1.99 -14.70
C ARG A 195 -37.79 1.58 -15.66
N THR A 196 -38.18 0.30 -15.56
CA THR A 196 -39.40 -0.20 -16.22
C THR A 196 -40.68 0.32 -15.53
N THR A 197 -41.82 0.21 -16.21
CA THR A 197 -43.15 0.48 -15.61
C THR A 197 -43.89 -0.83 -15.36
N LEU A 198 -44.90 -0.79 -14.48
CA LEU A 198 -45.75 -1.96 -14.21
C LEU A 198 -46.47 -2.47 -15.47
N ALA A 199 -46.77 -1.58 -16.43
CA ALA A 199 -47.38 -1.96 -17.72
C ALA A 199 -46.44 -2.81 -18.61
N HIS A 200 -45.14 -2.81 -18.33
CA HIS A 200 -44.12 -3.61 -19.03
C HIS A 200 -43.65 -4.81 -18.20
N LEU A 201 -44.36 -5.13 -17.11
CA LEU A 201 -44.17 -6.36 -16.35
C LEU A 201 -45.36 -7.29 -16.62
N SER A 202 -45.06 -8.46 -17.19
CA SER A 202 -46.04 -9.52 -17.38
C SER A 202 -46.21 -10.36 -16.12
N ASP A 203 -47.30 -11.11 -16.05
CA ASP A 203 -47.50 -12.09 -14.97
C ASP A 203 -46.41 -13.17 -14.98
N ASP A 204 -45.91 -13.53 -16.17
CA ASP A 204 -44.80 -14.47 -16.34
C ASP A 204 -43.50 -13.92 -15.74
N ASP A 205 -43.24 -12.61 -15.88
CA ASP A 205 -42.09 -11.95 -15.23
C ASP A 205 -42.20 -12.03 -13.70
N ILE A 206 -43.39 -11.78 -13.14
CA ILE A 206 -43.62 -11.87 -11.69
C ILE A 206 -43.49 -13.33 -11.22
N ALA A 207 -44.02 -14.28 -11.98
CA ALA A 207 -43.88 -15.70 -11.70
C ALA A 207 -42.41 -16.15 -11.73
N LEU A 208 -41.62 -15.60 -12.67
CA LEU A 208 -40.18 -15.83 -12.77
C LEU A 208 -39.43 -15.33 -11.53
N LEU A 209 -39.70 -14.09 -11.08
CA LEU A 209 -39.10 -13.54 -9.86
C LEU A 209 -39.43 -14.36 -8.61
N ARG A 210 -40.68 -14.84 -8.51
CA ARG A 210 -41.11 -15.70 -7.39
C ARG A 210 -40.46 -17.09 -7.43
N ARG A 211 -40.34 -17.68 -8.62
CA ARG A 211 -39.70 -19.00 -8.82
C ARG A 211 -38.25 -19.02 -8.35
N TYR A 212 -37.54 -17.91 -8.55
CA TYR A 212 -36.15 -17.77 -8.14
C TYR A 212 -35.97 -17.09 -6.78
N GLU A 213 -37.06 -16.89 -6.02
CA GLU A 213 -37.02 -16.31 -4.67
C GLU A 213 -36.34 -14.93 -4.59
N VAL A 214 -36.52 -14.13 -5.64
CA VAL A 214 -36.01 -12.74 -5.70
C VAL A 214 -37.11 -11.69 -5.74
N ALA A 215 -38.39 -12.11 -5.75
CA ALA A 215 -39.53 -11.20 -5.82
C ALA A 215 -39.65 -10.27 -4.61
N ASP A 216 -39.29 -10.75 -3.42
CA ASP A 216 -39.30 -10.00 -2.15
C ASP A 216 -38.23 -8.89 -2.10
N GLN A 217 -37.33 -8.87 -3.07
CA GLN A 217 -36.21 -7.94 -3.16
C GLN A 217 -36.49 -6.76 -4.10
N ILE A 218 -37.65 -6.78 -4.77
CA ILE A 218 -38.04 -5.78 -5.77
C ILE A 218 -39.18 -4.93 -5.20
N GLU A 219 -38.93 -3.63 -5.04
CA GLU A 219 -39.94 -2.65 -4.67
C GLU A 219 -40.50 -1.93 -5.90
N VAL A 220 -41.83 -1.87 -6.02
CA VAL A 220 -42.50 -1.09 -7.06
C VAL A 220 -42.98 0.23 -6.45
N GLN A 221 -42.41 1.34 -6.92
CA GLN A 221 -42.77 2.68 -6.44
C GLN A 221 -43.58 3.44 -7.50
N ARG A 222 -44.63 4.13 -7.07
CA ARG A 222 -45.42 5.02 -7.94
C ARG A 222 -44.57 6.24 -8.31
N ARG A 223 -44.49 6.55 -9.60
CA ARG A 223 -43.82 7.77 -10.09
C ARG A 223 -44.49 9.01 -9.46
N SER A 224 -43.73 9.77 -8.68
CA SER A 224 -44.13 11.12 -8.27
C SER A 224 -44.20 11.99 -9.53
N GLY A 225 -45.39 12.56 -9.78
CA GLY A 225 -45.62 13.52 -10.86
C GLY A 225 -44.91 14.84 -10.60
#